data_AF-A0A3D4NQ87-F1
#
_entry.id   AF-A0A3D4NQ87-F1
#
_cell.length_a   1.000
_cell.length_b   1.000
_cell.length_c   1.000
_cell.angle_alpha   90.00
_cell.angle_beta   90.00
_cell.angle_gamma   90.00
#
_symmetry.space_group_name_H-M   'P 1'
#
loop_
_entity.id
_entity.type
_entity.pdbx_description
1 polymer ?
#
loop_
_entity_poly.entity_id
_entity_poly.type
_entity_poly.pdbx_seq_one_letter_code
_entity_poly.pdbx_strand_id
1 'polypeptide(L)'
;QQRLFQWYHEALNAFLNTCPTGNALQHQFGPRLLPLLENADDGEWQALIDEARAERERLEAELHTGRDRLLELNSGGAGEGDALVEDILEQDDQFALPIYMETLFDAFGIDSEDHSENALILKPSEKMLDASFPLGDDEGVTITYDRNQALSREDMQFITWEHPMVQGGMDLVLSGSMGNTAVALIKNKALKPGTVLLELLYVSEVVAPRSLQLGRYLPPAALRCLLDANGNDLSARVSFETLNDQLESVPRASANKFIQAQRDQLTPRINAGEEKIFPRHAERVAEAQRRLAADTDEELARLTALQAVNPTVRDSELIALRKQREQGLAMLDKAALRLEAIRVLVAG
;
A
#
# COMPACT_ATOMS: atom_id res chain seq x y z
N GLN A 1 -10.34 -0.41 51.43
CA GLN A 1 -9.66 -0.93 50.22
C GLN A 1 -9.80 -2.44 50.07
N GLN A 2 -9.59 -3.26 51.10
CA GLN A 2 -9.77 -4.72 51.05
C GLN A 2 -11.17 -5.16 50.54
N ARG A 3 -12.25 -4.57 51.05
CA ARG A 3 -13.62 -4.88 50.61
C ARG A 3 -13.89 -4.50 49.15
N LEU A 4 -13.38 -3.37 48.68
CA LEU A 4 -13.45 -3.02 47.25
C LEU A 4 -12.71 -4.05 46.39
N PHE A 5 -11.54 -4.51 46.82
CA PHE A 5 -10.82 -5.57 46.13
C PHE A 5 -11.65 -6.86 46.05
N GLN A 6 -12.24 -7.31 47.17
CA GLN A 6 -13.12 -8.48 47.20
C GLN A 6 -14.33 -8.29 46.29
N TRP A 7 -14.96 -7.11 46.27
CA TRP A 7 -16.06 -6.81 45.35
C TRP A 7 -15.63 -6.94 43.87
N TYR A 8 -14.55 -6.26 43.47
CA TYR A 8 -14.07 -6.32 42.08
C TYR A 8 -13.58 -7.71 41.68
N HIS A 9 -12.97 -8.46 42.60
CA HIS A 9 -12.42 -9.78 42.31
C HIS A 9 -13.47 -10.90 42.42
N GLU A 10 -14.13 -11.01 43.58
CA GLU A 10 -14.95 -12.18 43.94
C GLU A 10 -16.40 -12.06 43.48
N ALA A 11 -16.96 -10.84 43.42
CA ALA A 11 -18.30 -10.61 42.89
C ALA A 11 -18.28 -10.33 41.39
N LEU A 12 -17.43 -9.39 40.94
CA LEU A 12 -17.40 -8.93 39.54
C LEU A 12 -16.42 -9.67 38.64
N ASN A 13 -15.41 -10.36 39.20
CA ASN A 13 -14.31 -11.00 38.46
C ASN A 13 -13.56 -10.08 37.48
N ALA A 14 -13.51 -8.78 37.80
CA ALA A 14 -13.04 -7.72 36.91
C ALA A 14 -11.52 -7.70 36.70
N PHE A 15 -10.75 -8.42 37.52
CA PHE A 15 -9.30 -8.52 37.38
C PHE A 15 -8.85 -9.68 36.48
N LEU A 16 -9.62 -10.76 36.41
CA LEU A 16 -9.24 -11.95 35.63
C LEU A 16 -9.95 -12.01 34.28
N ASN A 17 -11.13 -11.37 34.15
CA ASN A 17 -11.91 -11.36 32.93
C ASN A 17 -12.50 -9.97 32.66
N THR A 18 -12.82 -9.71 31.40
CA THR A 18 -13.67 -8.59 31.03
C THR A 18 -15.04 -8.75 31.71
N CYS A 19 -15.57 -7.70 32.33
CA CYS A 19 -16.83 -7.74 33.08
C CYS A 19 -17.97 -7.04 32.30
N PRO A 20 -18.61 -7.70 31.31
CA PRO A 20 -19.64 -7.07 30.47
C PRO A 20 -20.92 -6.74 31.26
N THR A 21 -21.13 -7.37 32.40
CA THR A 21 -22.31 -7.21 33.27
C THR A 21 -22.09 -6.20 34.40
N GLY A 22 -20.88 -5.63 34.51
CA GLY A 22 -20.48 -4.79 35.64
C GLY A 22 -21.37 -3.56 35.86
N ASN A 23 -21.86 -2.92 34.79
CA ASN A 23 -22.78 -1.79 34.91
C ASN A 23 -24.15 -2.19 35.49
N ALA A 24 -24.71 -3.31 35.02
CA ALA A 24 -25.99 -3.84 35.54
C ALA A 24 -25.87 -4.21 37.03
N LEU A 25 -24.78 -4.89 37.40
CA LEU A 25 -24.48 -5.25 38.79
C LEU A 25 -24.25 -4.00 39.65
N GLN A 26 -23.57 -2.98 39.14
CA GLN A 26 -23.39 -1.72 39.86
C GLN A 26 -24.71 -0.98 40.11
N HIS A 27 -25.63 -0.98 39.15
CA HIS A 27 -26.96 -0.37 39.32
C HIS A 27 -27.79 -1.14 40.36
N GLN A 28 -27.74 -2.47 40.34
CA GLN A 28 -28.53 -3.33 41.22
C GLN A 28 -27.99 -3.36 42.65
N PHE A 29 -26.67 -3.50 42.82
CA PHE A 29 -26.05 -3.70 44.12
C PHE A 29 -25.35 -2.46 44.67
N GLY A 30 -25.06 -1.43 43.87
CA GLY A 30 -24.37 -0.21 44.28
C GLY A 30 -24.98 0.49 45.51
N PRO A 31 -26.31 0.66 45.61
CA PRO A 31 -26.94 1.24 46.80
C PRO A 31 -26.73 0.43 48.09
N ARG A 32 -26.59 -0.90 47.99
CA ARG A 32 -26.30 -1.80 49.12
C ARG A 32 -24.81 -1.90 49.42
N LEU A 33 -23.97 -1.81 48.38
CA LEU A 33 -22.53 -1.88 48.48
C LEU A 33 -21.96 -0.73 49.30
N LEU A 34 -22.38 0.51 49.01
CA LEU A 34 -21.80 1.73 49.61
C LEU A 34 -21.80 1.73 51.15
N PRO A 35 -22.92 1.47 51.85
CA PRO A 35 -22.93 1.41 53.32
C PRO A 35 -22.05 0.28 53.87
N LEU A 36 -22.00 -0.86 53.19
CA LEU A 36 -21.27 -2.05 53.64
C LEU A 36 -19.74 -1.94 53.43
N LEU A 37 -19.30 -0.98 52.63
CA LEU A 37 -17.88 -0.65 52.49
C LEU A 37 -17.31 0.03 53.74
N GLU A 38 -18.12 0.79 54.48
CA GLU A 38 -17.69 1.60 55.62
C GLU A 38 -17.87 0.88 56.96
N ASN A 39 -19.03 0.24 57.18
CA ASN A 39 -19.37 -0.43 58.44
C ASN A 39 -20.30 -1.64 58.18
N ALA A 40 -19.73 -2.82 57.96
CA ALA A 40 -20.51 -4.06 57.81
C ALA A 40 -19.99 -5.16 58.74
N ASP A 41 -20.90 -6.01 59.19
CA ASP A 41 -20.58 -7.34 59.69
C ASP A 41 -20.04 -8.23 58.55
N ASP A 42 -19.11 -9.13 58.87
CA ASP A 42 -18.46 -9.96 57.85
C ASP A 42 -19.44 -10.95 57.20
N GLY A 43 -20.54 -11.32 57.89
CA GLY A 43 -21.60 -12.15 57.32
C GLY A 43 -22.44 -11.43 56.27
N GLU A 44 -22.82 -10.18 56.53
CA GLU A 44 -23.56 -9.34 55.57
C GLU A 44 -22.74 -9.02 54.33
N TRP A 45 -21.43 -8.80 54.54
CA TRP A 45 -20.48 -8.58 53.45
C TRP A 45 -20.36 -9.81 52.54
N GLN A 46 -20.16 -11.00 53.13
CA GLN A 46 -20.06 -12.24 52.35
C GLN A 46 -21.35 -12.55 51.59
N ALA A 47 -22.51 -12.33 52.21
CA ALA A 47 -23.80 -12.51 51.55
C ALA A 47 -23.97 -11.62 50.32
N LEU A 48 -23.58 -10.33 50.41
CA LEU A 48 -23.61 -9.42 49.26
C LEU A 48 -22.70 -9.92 48.11
N ILE A 49 -21.50 -10.41 48.44
CA ILE A 49 -20.57 -10.96 47.46
C ILE A 49 -21.15 -12.19 46.76
N ASP A 50 -21.72 -13.12 47.52
CA ASP A 50 -22.29 -14.35 46.98
C ASP A 50 -23.52 -14.07 46.09
N GLU A 51 -24.40 -13.14 46.51
CA GLU A 51 -25.55 -12.69 45.72
C GLU A 51 -25.12 -12.05 44.40
N ALA A 52 -24.15 -11.13 44.46
CA ALA A 52 -23.66 -10.44 43.28
C ALA A 52 -22.91 -11.38 42.32
N ARG A 53 -22.18 -12.36 42.86
CA ARG A 53 -21.55 -13.43 42.06
C ARG A 53 -22.60 -14.27 41.34
N ALA A 54 -23.63 -14.73 42.05
CA ALA A 54 -24.69 -15.55 41.46
C ALA A 54 -25.42 -14.79 40.35
N GLU A 55 -25.69 -13.50 40.55
CA GLU A 55 -26.31 -12.65 39.54
C GLU A 55 -25.39 -12.38 38.35
N ARG A 56 -24.07 -12.19 38.58
CA ARG A 56 -23.07 -12.10 37.51
C ARG A 56 -23.10 -13.35 36.64
N GLU A 57 -23.03 -14.53 37.24
CA GLU A 57 -23.03 -15.81 36.54
C GLU A 57 -24.33 -16.02 35.73
N ARG A 58 -25.47 -15.62 36.30
CA ARG A 58 -26.76 -15.64 35.60
C ARG A 58 -26.76 -14.74 34.37
N LEU A 59 -26.35 -13.47 34.53
CA LEU A 59 -26.32 -12.49 33.43
C LEU A 59 -25.29 -12.87 32.36
N GLU A 60 -24.12 -13.40 32.75
CA GLU A 60 -23.12 -13.91 31.81
C GLU A 60 -23.68 -15.09 31.01
N ALA A 61 -24.38 -16.04 31.65
CA ALA A 61 -25.03 -17.16 30.96
C ALA A 61 -26.13 -16.69 29.99
N GLU A 62 -26.91 -15.68 30.37
CA GLU A 62 -27.92 -15.06 29.52
C GLU A 62 -27.28 -14.40 28.28
N LEU A 63 -26.21 -13.63 28.47
CA LEU A 63 -25.43 -13.05 27.38
C LEU A 63 -24.84 -14.12 26.46
N HIS A 64 -24.29 -15.20 27.03
CA HIS A 64 -23.75 -16.31 26.25
C HIS A 64 -24.82 -17.01 25.41
N THR A 65 -26.03 -17.19 25.95
CA THR A 65 -27.15 -17.80 25.23
C THR A 65 -27.74 -16.86 24.17
N GLY A 66 -27.65 -15.54 24.40
CA GLY A 66 -28.08 -14.52 23.45
C GLY A 66 -27.10 -14.27 22.29
N ARG A 67 -25.95 -14.93 22.26
CA ARG A 67 -24.97 -14.78 21.17
C ARG A 67 -25.48 -15.45 19.89
N ASP A 68 -25.52 -14.67 18.82
CA ASP A 68 -25.66 -15.23 17.48
C ASP A 68 -24.30 -15.79 17.02
N ARG A 69 -24.13 -17.10 17.17
CA ARG A 69 -22.88 -17.78 16.85
C ARG A 69 -22.56 -17.77 15.36
N LEU A 70 -23.58 -17.75 14.49
CA LEU A 70 -23.37 -17.66 13.05
C LEU A 70 -22.86 -16.27 12.67
N LEU A 71 -23.40 -15.22 13.30
CA LEU A 71 -22.89 -13.88 13.14
C LEU A 71 -21.44 -13.75 13.64
N GLU A 72 -21.11 -14.30 14.81
CA GLU A 72 -19.72 -14.29 15.32
C GLU A 72 -18.75 -15.01 14.37
N LEU A 73 -19.14 -16.17 13.82
CA LEU A 73 -18.31 -16.91 12.86
C LEU A 73 -18.12 -16.14 11.55
N ASN A 74 -19.20 -15.54 11.05
CA ASN A 74 -19.15 -14.72 9.84
C ASN A 74 -18.32 -13.45 10.04
N SER A 75 -18.45 -12.79 11.20
CA SER A 75 -17.67 -11.59 11.56
C SER A 75 -16.20 -11.91 11.86
N GLY A 76 -15.91 -13.10 12.40
CA GLY A 76 -14.56 -13.56 12.67
C GLY A 76 -13.81 -14.09 11.43
N GLY A 77 -14.44 -14.07 10.24
CA GLY A 77 -13.81 -14.48 8.98
C GLY A 77 -13.52 -15.99 8.86
N ALA A 78 -14.10 -16.82 9.73
CA ALA A 78 -14.02 -18.28 9.69
C ALA A 78 -12.60 -18.88 9.52
N GLY A 79 -11.55 -18.19 9.97
CA GLY A 79 -10.15 -18.62 9.87
C GLY A 79 -9.44 -18.25 8.56
N GLU A 80 -10.14 -17.71 7.55
CA GLU A 80 -9.51 -17.18 6.33
C GLU A 80 -8.64 -15.94 6.64
N GLY A 81 -8.98 -15.22 7.71
CA GLY A 81 -8.24 -14.04 8.17
C GLY A 81 -6.82 -14.35 8.64
N ASP A 82 -6.55 -15.56 9.14
CA ASP A 82 -5.23 -15.90 9.68
C ASP A 82 -4.17 -15.96 8.57
N ALA A 83 -4.52 -16.53 7.42
CA ALA A 83 -3.63 -16.56 6.25
C ALA A 83 -3.38 -15.15 5.71
N LEU A 84 -4.40 -14.30 5.67
CA LEU A 84 -4.25 -12.90 5.26
C LEU A 84 -3.33 -12.12 6.22
N VAL A 85 -3.40 -12.39 7.52
CA VAL A 85 -2.49 -11.80 8.50
C VAL A 85 -1.05 -12.23 8.22
N GLU A 86 -0.82 -13.51 7.92
CA GLU A 86 0.52 -14.02 7.60
C GLU A 86 1.08 -13.36 6.34
N ASP A 87 0.27 -13.22 5.27
CA ASP A 87 0.66 -12.53 4.03
C ASP A 87 1.00 -11.04 4.25
N ILE A 88 0.35 -10.37 5.20
CA ILE A 88 0.65 -8.98 5.56
C ILE A 88 1.95 -8.89 6.36
N LEU A 89 2.17 -9.81 7.31
CA LEU A 89 3.40 -9.85 8.10
C LEU A 89 4.63 -10.14 7.22
N GLU A 90 4.50 -11.03 6.23
CA GLU A 90 5.57 -11.27 5.27
C GLU A 90 5.90 -10.02 4.41
N GLN A 91 4.91 -9.18 4.13
CA GLN A 91 5.13 -7.91 3.44
C GLN A 91 5.83 -6.86 4.32
N ASP A 92 5.52 -6.82 5.62
CA ASP A 92 6.17 -5.91 6.56
C ASP A 92 7.69 -6.18 6.69
N ASP A 93 8.13 -7.44 6.51
CA ASP A 93 9.54 -7.85 6.61
C ASP A 93 10.37 -7.59 5.33
N GLN A 94 9.81 -6.92 4.32
CA GLN A 94 10.49 -6.67 3.04
C GLN A 94 11.33 -5.39 3.05
N PHE A 95 12.60 -5.51 2.63
CA PHE A 95 13.52 -4.36 2.50
C PHE A 95 13.26 -3.46 1.28
N ALA A 96 12.33 -3.82 0.40
CA ALA A 96 12.08 -3.07 -0.84
C ALA A 96 11.66 -1.63 -0.57
N LEU A 97 10.81 -1.41 0.44
CA LEU A 97 10.34 -0.07 0.81
C LEU A 97 11.46 0.80 1.42
N PRO A 98 12.22 0.35 2.44
CA PRO A 98 13.36 1.11 2.96
C PRO A 98 14.37 1.51 1.88
N ILE A 99 14.75 0.58 0.98
CA ILE A 99 15.70 0.83 -0.11
C ILE A 99 15.15 1.88 -1.09
N TYR A 100 13.86 1.76 -1.44
CA TYR A 100 13.21 2.73 -2.30
C TYR A 100 13.18 4.13 -1.65
N MET A 101 12.82 4.20 -0.37
CA MET A 101 12.71 5.46 0.36
C MET A 101 14.06 6.16 0.52
N GLU A 102 15.14 5.43 0.78
CA GLU A 102 16.50 6.01 0.80
C GLU A 102 16.83 6.68 -0.55
N THR A 103 16.51 5.99 -1.66
CA THR A 103 16.71 6.54 -3.02
C THR A 103 15.85 7.78 -3.26
N LEU A 104 14.60 7.76 -2.79
CA LEU A 104 13.67 8.87 -2.92
C LEU A 104 14.13 10.09 -2.10
N PHE A 105 14.60 9.87 -0.88
CA PHE A 105 15.12 10.93 -0.02
C PHE A 105 16.35 11.60 -0.62
N ASP A 106 17.34 10.80 -1.09
CA ASP A 106 18.51 11.35 -1.78
C ASP A 106 18.11 12.17 -3.02
N ALA A 107 17.17 11.64 -3.82
CA ALA A 107 16.69 12.31 -5.02
C ALA A 107 16.03 13.68 -4.74
N PHE A 108 15.33 13.83 -3.61
CA PHE A 108 14.69 15.10 -3.23
C PHE A 108 15.51 15.95 -2.26
N GLY A 109 16.69 15.49 -1.84
CA GLY A 109 17.54 16.20 -0.88
C GLY A 109 16.94 16.21 0.53
N ILE A 110 16.36 15.09 0.97
CA ILE A 110 15.94 14.87 2.36
C ILE A 110 17.08 14.14 3.08
N ASP A 111 17.58 14.72 4.16
CA ASP A 111 18.59 14.08 4.99
C ASP A 111 17.91 13.06 5.90
N SER A 112 18.51 11.87 6.02
CA SER A 112 18.07 10.80 6.91
C SER A 112 19.19 10.48 7.89
N GLU A 113 18.90 10.60 9.19
CA GLU A 113 19.84 10.33 10.30
C GLU A 113 19.33 9.15 11.14
N ASP A 114 20.23 8.27 11.58
CA ASP A 114 19.86 7.19 12.50
C ASP A 114 19.38 7.77 13.84
N HIS A 115 18.21 7.34 14.30
CA HIS A 115 17.69 7.68 15.64
C HIS A 115 17.95 6.55 16.64
N SER A 116 17.40 5.38 16.34
CA SER A 116 17.50 4.15 17.14
C SER A 116 17.35 2.95 16.21
N GLU A 117 17.43 1.73 16.75
CA GLU A 117 17.15 0.52 15.96
C GLU A 117 15.80 0.66 15.24
N ASN A 118 15.81 0.43 13.93
CA ASN A 118 14.68 0.54 13.00
C ASN A 118 13.99 1.93 12.91
N ALA A 119 14.64 3.01 13.34
CA ALA A 119 14.07 4.36 13.27
C ALA A 119 15.05 5.40 12.72
N LEU A 120 14.52 6.32 11.91
CA LEU A 120 15.26 7.39 11.22
C LEU A 120 14.63 8.74 11.55
N ILE A 121 15.45 9.79 11.67
CA ILE A 121 14.99 11.17 11.65
C ILE A 121 15.21 11.72 10.25
N LEU A 122 14.15 12.23 9.64
CA LEU A 122 14.19 12.89 8.34
C LEU A 122 14.13 14.39 8.51
N LYS A 123 14.98 15.12 7.78
CA LYS A 123 15.01 16.59 7.77
C LYS A 123 15.19 17.13 6.34
N PRO A 124 14.59 18.27 6.02
CA PRO A 124 14.89 18.93 4.74
C PRO A 124 16.34 19.42 4.75
N SER A 125 17.09 19.13 3.67
CA SER A 125 18.46 19.65 3.51
C SER A 125 18.48 20.98 2.76
N GLU A 126 19.63 21.67 2.73
CA GLU A 126 19.85 22.85 1.89
C GLU A 126 19.70 22.55 0.38
N LYS A 127 19.78 21.28 -0.02
CA LYS A 127 19.68 20.82 -1.41
C LYS A 127 18.27 20.38 -1.80
N MET A 128 17.28 20.56 -0.90
CA MET A 128 15.92 20.12 -1.13
C MET A 128 15.38 20.67 -2.46
N LEU A 129 14.94 19.77 -3.35
CA LEU A 129 14.52 20.14 -4.69
C LEU A 129 13.11 20.73 -4.74
N ASP A 130 12.24 20.26 -3.86
CA ASP A 130 10.82 20.62 -3.84
C ASP A 130 10.28 20.67 -2.41
N ALA A 131 9.86 21.87 -1.98
CA ALA A 131 9.27 22.10 -0.66
C ALA A 131 7.88 21.44 -0.48
N SER A 132 7.26 20.95 -1.57
CA SER A 132 6.00 20.22 -1.51
C SER A 132 6.14 18.74 -1.16
N PHE A 133 7.37 18.24 -0.95
CA PHE A 133 7.57 16.88 -0.46
C PHE A 133 6.82 16.70 0.87
N PRO A 134 5.97 15.66 1.01
CA PRO A 134 5.10 15.45 2.17
C PRO A 134 5.87 14.94 3.42
N LEU A 135 6.86 15.70 3.87
CA LEU A 135 7.72 15.34 5.01
C LEU A 135 6.99 15.50 6.35
N GLY A 136 6.02 16.41 6.43
CA GLY A 136 5.34 16.78 7.68
C GLY A 136 5.84 18.12 8.19
N ASP A 137 6.34 18.15 9.43
CA ASP A 137 6.88 19.36 10.07
C ASP A 137 8.29 19.70 9.54
N ASP A 138 8.58 21.00 9.46
CA ASP A 138 9.85 21.54 8.96
C ASP A 138 11.02 21.30 9.95
N GLU A 139 10.73 21.02 11.22
CA GLU A 139 11.75 20.72 12.25
C GLU A 139 12.32 19.29 12.16
N GLY A 140 11.65 18.41 11.40
CA GLY A 140 12.03 17.02 11.17
C GLY A 140 11.01 16.02 11.70
N VAL A 141 11.00 14.83 11.09
CA VAL A 141 10.04 13.76 11.39
C VAL A 141 10.78 12.47 11.73
N THR A 142 10.35 11.79 12.79
CA THR A 142 10.86 10.44 13.09
C THR A 142 9.97 9.40 12.43
N ILE A 143 10.59 8.49 11.69
CA ILE A 143 9.91 7.41 11.00
C ILE A 143 10.41 6.05 11.47
N THR A 144 9.57 5.02 11.34
CA THR A 144 9.94 3.62 11.50
C THR A 144 9.25 2.76 10.45
N TYR A 145 9.91 1.69 10.03
CA TYR A 145 9.32 0.64 9.19
C TYR A 145 8.87 -0.57 10.04
N ASP A 146 9.13 -0.56 11.35
CA ASP A 146 8.77 -1.64 12.26
C ASP A 146 7.41 -1.36 12.93
N ARG A 147 6.46 -2.27 12.71
CA ARG A 147 5.10 -2.13 13.25
C ARG A 147 5.06 -2.17 14.78
N ASN A 148 5.87 -3.01 15.41
CA ASN A 148 5.87 -3.14 16.88
C ASN A 148 6.42 -1.88 17.54
N GLN A 149 7.44 -1.27 16.94
CA GLN A 149 7.98 0.01 17.37
C GLN A 149 6.93 1.11 17.23
N ALA A 150 6.26 1.21 16.08
CA ALA A 150 5.18 2.17 15.89
C ALA A 150 4.03 2.02 16.91
N LEU A 151 3.65 0.79 17.26
CA LEU A 151 2.64 0.52 18.30
C LEU A 151 3.08 0.98 19.69
N SER A 152 4.38 0.98 19.96
CA SER A 152 4.96 1.43 21.24
C SER A 152 5.29 2.93 21.30
N ARG A 153 5.39 3.58 20.14
CA ARG A 153 5.88 4.95 19.96
C ARG A 153 4.97 5.71 18.98
N GLU A 154 3.91 6.31 19.53
CA GLU A 154 2.98 7.14 18.76
C GLU A 154 3.63 8.44 18.20
N ASP A 155 4.83 8.80 18.68
CA ASP A 155 5.61 9.93 18.18
C ASP A 155 6.35 9.64 16.86
N MET A 156 6.34 8.39 16.38
CA MET A 156 6.98 7.98 15.13
C MET A 156 5.93 7.68 14.05
N GLN A 157 6.21 8.08 12.81
CA GLN A 157 5.36 7.69 11.68
C GLN A 157 5.71 6.30 11.19
N PHE A 158 4.72 5.41 11.13
CA PHE A 158 4.85 4.08 10.54
C PHE A 158 4.78 4.16 9.01
N ILE A 159 5.88 3.84 8.34
CA ILE A 159 6.00 3.98 6.89
C ILE A 159 5.68 2.65 6.21
N THR A 160 4.65 2.69 5.37
CA THR A 160 4.24 1.61 4.46
C THR A 160 4.15 2.16 3.04
N TRP A 161 3.98 1.31 2.03
CA TRP A 161 3.74 1.75 0.65
C TRP A 161 2.53 2.70 0.53
N GLU A 162 1.54 2.57 1.42
CA GLU A 162 0.32 3.38 1.42
C GLU A 162 0.46 4.71 2.17
N HIS A 163 1.57 4.91 2.88
CA HIS A 163 1.78 6.11 3.68
C HIS A 163 1.79 7.37 2.79
N PRO A 164 1.12 8.47 3.17
CA PRO A 164 1.04 9.70 2.36
C PRO A 164 2.41 10.26 1.93
N MET A 165 3.43 10.09 2.77
CA MET A 165 4.80 10.49 2.43
C MET A 165 5.33 9.74 1.21
N VAL A 166 5.10 8.42 1.17
CA VAL A 166 5.55 7.54 0.09
C VAL A 166 4.77 7.82 -1.18
N GLN A 167 3.44 7.83 -1.08
CA GLN A 167 2.56 8.09 -2.23
C GLN A 167 2.79 9.48 -2.81
N GLY A 168 2.89 10.52 -1.98
CA GLY A 168 3.15 11.88 -2.45
C GLY A 168 4.56 12.03 -3.03
N GLY A 169 5.57 11.40 -2.45
CA GLY A 169 6.91 11.38 -3.03
C GLY A 169 6.96 10.66 -4.39
N MET A 170 6.28 9.53 -4.53
CA MET A 170 6.09 8.85 -5.82
C MET A 170 5.40 9.75 -6.84
N ASP A 171 4.32 10.42 -6.44
CA ASP A 171 3.58 11.35 -7.30
C ASP A 171 4.47 12.52 -7.76
N LEU A 172 5.33 13.05 -6.88
CA LEU A 172 6.30 14.10 -7.27
C LEU A 172 7.32 13.60 -8.30
N VAL A 173 7.80 12.36 -8.18
CA VAL A 173 8.67 11.75 -9.20
C VAL A 173 7.93 11.63 -10.53
N LEU A 174 6.73 11.05 -10.52
CA LEU A 174 5.95 10.73 -11.72
C LEU A 174 5.37 11.97 -12.42
N SER A 175 5.13 13.06 -11.69
CA SER A 175 4.67 14.34 -12.25
C SER A 175 5.82 15.25 -12.69
N GLY A 176 7.03 15.00 -12.18
CA GLY A 176 8.23 15.74 -12.52
C GLY A 176 8.73 15.46 -13.94
N SER A 177 9.69 16.27 -14.38
CA SER A 177 10.45 16.01 -15.62
C SER A 177 11.85 15.44 -15.36
N MET A 178 12.20 15.27 -14.08
CA MET A 178 13.49 14.75 -13.66
C MET A 178 13.59 13.27 -14.06
N GLY A 179 14.64 12.93 -14.81
CA GLY A 179 14.86 11.56 -15.30
C GLY A 179 14.32 11.27 -16.71
N ASN A 180 13.50 12.15 -17.30
CA ASN A 180 12.87 11.89 -18.60
C ASN A 180 13.87 11.88 -19.77
N THR A 181 15.00 12.56 -19.65
CA THR A 181 16.03 12.56 -20.70
C THR A 181 17.43 12.45 -20.12
N ALA A 182 18.24 11.54 -20.66
CA ALA A 182 19.64 11.40 -20.28
C ALA A 182 20.54 11.00 -21.46
N VAL A 183 21.83 11.33 -21.35
CA VAL A 183 22.88 10.83 -22.23
C VAL A 183 23.97 10.22 -21.36
N ALA A 184 24.35 8.98 -21.65
CA ALA A 184 25.38 8.28 -20.88
C ALA A 184 26.40 7.60 -21.79
N LEU A 185 27.62 7.44 -21.29
CA LEU A 185 28.66 6.62 -21.90
C LEU A 185 28.56 5.19 -21.37
N ILE A 186 28.64 4.19 -22.24
CA ILE A 186 28.73 2.78 -21.85
C ILE A 186 30.20 2.35 -21.95
N LYS A 187 30.76 1.84 -20.84
CA LYS A 187 32.08 1.20 -20.84
C LYS A 187 31.98 -0.30 -21.12
N ASN A 188 31.84 -0.66 -22.39
CA ASN A 188 31.79 -2.08 -22.78
C ASN A 188 32.69 -2.37 -23.99
N LYS A 189 33.75 -3.14 -23.75
CA LYS A 189 34.76 -3.52 -24.76
C LYS A 189 34.20 -4.37 -25.90
N ALA A 190 33.04 -5.00 -25.71
CA ALA A 190 32.37 -5.79 -26.75
C ALA A 190 31.64 -4.92 -27.76
N LEU A 191 31.33 -3.66 -27.42
CA LEU A 191 30.71 -2.71 -28.35
C LEU A 191 31.78 -1.96 -29.13
N LYS A 192 31.51 -1.72 -30.42
CA LYS A 192 32.39 -0.89 -31.24
C LYS A 192 32.30 0.57 -30.74
N PRO A 193 33.42 1.28 -30.58
CA PRO A 193 33.38 2.70 -30.21
C PRO A 193 32.49 3.52 -31.14
N GLY A 194 31.69 4.42 -30.57
CA GLY A 194 30.70 5.22 -31.30
C GLY A 194 29.39 4.49 -31.60
N THR A 195 29.20 3.24 -31.16
CA THR A 195 27.89 2.58 -31.20
C THR A 195 26.90 3.36 -30.37
N VAL A 196 25.71 3.63 -30.94
CA VAL A 196 24.62 4.34 -30.26
C VAL A 196 23.50 3.36 -29.99
N LEU A 197 23.12 3.24 -28.71
CA LEU A 197 21.90 2.57 -28.29
C LEU A 197 20.88 3.62 -27.84
N LEU A 198 19.61 3.33 -28.06
CA LEU A 198 18.51 4.20 -27.68
C LEU A 198 17.59 3.43 -26.75
N GLU A 199 17.53 3.85 -25.49
CA GLU A 199 16.63 3.29 -24.50
C GLU A 199 15.40 4.20 -24.36
N LEU A 200 14.22 3.60 -24.47
CA LEU A 200 12.93 4.25 -24.38
C LEU A 200 12.13 3.55 -23.30
N LEU A 201 11.54 4.33 -22.39
CA LEU A 201 10.59 3.84 -21.39
C LEU A 201 9.21 4.34 -21.79
N TYR A 202 8.32 3.41 -22.10
CA TYR A 202 6.91 3.71 -22.29
C TYR A 202 6.12 3.33 -21.05
N VAL A 203 5.08 4.07 -20.69
CA VAL A 203 4.15 3.71 -19.64
C VAL A 203 2.85 3.23 -20.28
N SER A 204 2.46 2.00 -19.96
CA SER A 204 1.17 1.43 -20.33
C SER A 204 0.17 1.72 -19.21
N GLU A 205 -0.78 2.62 -19.45
CA GLU A 205 -1.73 3.09 -18.43
C GLU A 205 -3.13 3.34 -18.98
N VAL A 206 -4.09 3.51 -18.06
CA VAL A 206 -5.46 3.92 -18.38
C VAL A 206 -5.82 5.13 -17.54
N VAL A 207 -6.26 6.21 -18.19
CA VAL A 207 -6.74 7.40 -17.51
C VAL A 207 -8.24 7.26 -17.29
N ALA A 208 -8.63 6.95 -16.05
CA ALA A 208 -10.02 6.70 -15.69
C ALA A 208 -10.37 7.25 -14.30
N PRO A 209 -11.66 7.50 -14.00
CA PRO A 209 -12.11 7.84 -12.65
C PRO A 209 -11.67 6.80 -11.61
N ARG A 210 -11.14 7.26 -10.46
CA ARG A 210 -10.68 6.39 -9.36
C ARG A 210 -11.76 5.41 -8.87
N SER A 211 -13.05 5.77 -8.99
CA SER A 211 -14.18 4.91 -8.63
C SER A 211 -14.26 3.60 -9.42
N LEU A 212 -13.65 3.52 -10.61
CA LEU A 212 -13.61 2.29 -11.42
C LEU A 212 -12.49 1.32 -10.98
N GLN A 213 -11.52 1.79 -10.19
CA GLN A 213 -10.42 0.97 -9.65
C GLN A 213 -9.61 0.19 -10.71
N LEU A 214 -9.48 0.73 -11.92
CA LEU A 214 -8.85 0.00 -13.04
C LEU A 214 -7.36 -0.32 -12.83
N GLY A 215 -6.68 0.38 -11.92
CA GLY A 215 -5.31 0.06 -11.53
C GLY A 215 -5.13 -1.36 -10.96
N ARG A 216 -6.21 -1.98 -10.46
CA ARG A 216 -6.20 -3.40 -10.02
C ARG A 216 -6.02 -4.39 -11.18
N TYR A 217 -6.47 -3.99 -12.38
CA TYR A 217 -6.49 -4.83 -13.58
C TYR A 217 -5.36 -4.45 -14.55
N LEU A 218 -5.14 -3.15 -14.74
CA LEU A 218 -4.07 -2.59 -15.54
C LEU A 218 -3.28 -1.57 -14.70
N PRO A 219 -2.46 -2.02 -13.74
CA PRO A 219 -1.56 -1.12 -13.03
C PRO A 219 -0.60 -0.46 -14.04
N PRO A 220 -0.27 0.83 -13.87
CA PRO A 220 0.75 1.49 -14.68
C PRO A 220 2.04 0.67 -14.65
N ALA A 221 2.64 0.45 -15.81
CA ALA A 221 3.93 -0.20 -15.86
C ALA A 221 4.82 0.38 -16.95
N ALA A 222 6.10 0.53 -16.58
CA ALA A 222 7.15 0.85 -17.50
C ALA A 222 7.45 -0.35 -18.41
N LEU A 223 7.28 -0.14 -19.71
CA LEU A 223 7.65 -1.03 -20.79
C LEU A 223 8.91 -0.47 -21.46
N ARG A 224 10.02 -1.13 -21.18
CA ARG A 224 11.34 -0.74 -21.68
C ARG A 224 11.58 -1.29 -23.10
N CYS A 225 12.13 -0.43 -23.95
CA CYS A 225 12.62 -0.73 -25.29
C CYS A 225 14.09 -0.29 -25.39
N LEU A 226 14.99 -1.17 -25.82
CA LEU A 226 16.41 -0.86 -25.99
C LEU A 226 16.82 -1.12 -27.43
N LEU A 227 16.85 -0.07 -28.24
CA LEU A 227 17.09 -0.16 -29.67
C LEU A 227 18.59 -0.08 -30.01
N ASP A 228 19.03 -0.99 -30.87
CA ASP A 228 20.33 -0.91 -31.53
C ASP A 228 20.33 0.05 -32.74
N ALA A 229 21.47 0.15 -33.44
CA ALA A 229 21.60 1.00 -34.62
C ALA A 229 20.68 0.59 -35.80
N ASN A 230 20.20 -0.65 -35.81
CA ASN A 230 19.31 -1.20 -36.85
C ASN A 230 17.83 -1.16 -36.43
N GLY A 231 17.51 -0.72 -35.20
CA GLY A 231 16.15 -0.70 -34.67
C GLY A 231 15.66 -2.05 -34.13
N ASN A 232 16.57 -2.97 -33.79
CA ASN A 232 16.22 -4.19 -33.06
C ASN A 232 16.09 -3.88 -31.57
N ASP A 233 15.04 -4.41 -30.93
CA ASP A 233 14.88 -4.32 -29.48
C ASP A 233 15.70 -5.40 -28.77
N LEU A 234 16.56 -4.96 -27.85
CA LEU A 234 17.46 -5.76 -27.04
C LEU A 234 16.98 -5.88 -25.57
N SER A 235 15.88 -5.22 -25.21
CA SER A 235 15.38 -5.10 -23.82
C SER A 235 15.18 -6.45 -23.12
N ALA A 236 14.77 -7.49 -23.86
CA ALA A 236 14.57 -8.83 -23.32
C ALA A 236 15.88 -9.58 -23.01
N ARG A 237 17.01 -9.15 -23.57
CA ARG A 237 18.33 -9.80 -23.43
C ARG A 237 19.28 -9.02 -22.53
N VAL A 238 19.00 -7.75 -22.30
CA VAL A 238 19.85 -6.83 -21.54
C VAL A 238 19.01 -6.29 -20.40
N SER A 239 19.31 -6.68 -19.16
CA SER A 239 18.64 -6.16 -17.96
C SER A 239 18.86 -4.66 -17.79
N PHE A 240 18.00 -4.01 -16.98
CA PHE A 240 18.10 -2.57 -16.74
C PHE A 240 19.27 -2.26 -15.82
N GLU A 241 19.36 -2.99 -14.71
CA GLU A 241 20.31 -2.83 -13.62
C GLU A 241 21.74 -3.04 -14.15
N THR A 242 22.00 -4.17 -14.81
CA THR A 242 23.33 -4.47 -15.35
C THR A 242 23.78 -3.49 -16.42
N LEU A 243 22.86 -2.94 -17.21
CA LEU A 243 23.19 -1.88 -18.16
C LEU A 243 23.52 -0.59 -17.41
N ASN A 244 22.68 -0.22 -16.44
CA ASN A 244 22.82 1.00 -15.65
C ASN A 244 24.15 1.08 -14.90
N ASP A 245 24.61 -0.05 -14.34
CA ASP A 245 25.88 -0.14 -13.61
C ASP A 245 27.13 0.08 -14.48
N GLN A 246 27.00 -0.04 -15.81
CA GLN A 246 28.09 0.19 -16.77
C GLN A 246 28.10 1.62 -17.31
N LEU A 247 27.18 2.47 -16.87
CA LEU A 247 27.00 3.82 -17.39
C LEU A 247 27.86 4.84 -16.66
N GLU A 248 28.39 5.79 -17.43
CA GLU A 248 29.04 6.97 -16.89
C GLU A 248 28.37 8.25 -17.37
N SER A 249 28.34 9.24 -16.48
CA SER A 249 27.78 10.56 -16.77
C SER A 249 28.59 11.29 -17.83
N VAL A 250 27.89 12.02 -18.70
CA VAL A 250 28.48 12.84 -19.75
C VAL A 250 28.29 14.31 -19.42
N PRO A 251 29.34 15.16 -19.52
CA PRO A 251 29.18 16.59 -19.36
C PRO A 251 28.12 17.16 -20.31
N ARG A 252 27.20 17.99 -19.78
CA ARG A 252 26.03 18.51 -20.51
C ARG A 252 26.37 19.14 -21.87
N ALA A 253 27.48 19.88 -21.95
CA ALA A 253 27.92 20.49 -23.20
C ALA A 253 28.29 19.46 -24.29
N SER A 254 28.96 18.37 -23.91
CA SER A 254 29.32 17.29 -24.82
C SER A 254 28.10 16.49 -25.25
N ALA A 255 27.20 16.17 -24.30
CA ALA A 255 25.93 15.51 -24.58
C ALA A 255 25.10 16.30 -25.60
N ASN A 256 24.93 17.61 -25.40
CA ASN A 256 24.16 18.47 -26.31
C ASN A 256 24.73 18.48 -27.74
N LYS A 257 26.06 18.61 -27.89
CA LYS A 257 26.71 18.58 -29.21
C LYS A 257 26.51 17.23 -29.90
N PHE A 258 26.62 16.13 -29.16
CA PHE A 258 26.40 14.80 -29.68
C PHE A 258 24.96 14.59 -30.16
N ILE A 259 23.97 14.96 -29.34
CA ILE A 259 22.55 14.84 -29.70
C ILE A 259 22.21 15.68 -30.93
N GLN A 260 22.76 16.91 -31.03
CA GLN A 260 22.58 17.74 -32.22
C GLN A 260 23.15 17.08 -33.48
N ALA A 261 24.32 16.45 -33.39
CA ALA A 261 24.95 15.76 -34.53
C ALA A 261 24.21 14.47 -34.95
N GLN A 262 23.55 13.80 -34.01
CA GLN A 262 22.85 12.53 -34.24
C GLN A 262 21.33 12.67 -34.45
N ARG A 263 20.80 13.90 -34.45
CA ARG A 263 19.35 14.17 -34.48
C ARG A 263 18.62 13.46 -35.61
N ASP A 264 19.18 13.53 -36.82
CA ASP A 264 18.57 12.93 -38.02
C ASP A 264 18.56 11.40 -37.97
N GLN A 265 19.50 10.79 -37.23
CA GLN A 265 19.55 9.34 -37.03
C GLN A 265 18.67 8.88 -35.87
N LEU A 266 18.55 9.67 -34.80
CA LEU A 266 17.78 9.34 -33.61
C LEU A 266 16.27 9.51 -33.84
N THR A 267 15.84 10.56 -34.53
CA THR A 267 14.42 10.90 -34.70
C THR A 267 13.60 9.73 -35.29
N PRO A 268 14.03 9.08 -36.40
CA PRO A 268 13.30 7.92 -36.94
C PRO A 268 13.24 6.74 -35.96
N ARG A 269 14.30 6.50 -35.17
CA ARG A 269 14.35 5.40 -34.20
C ARG A 269 13.45 5.64 -32.99
N ILE A 270 13.38 6.90 -32.51
CA ILE A 270 12.45 7.29 -31.44
C ILE A 270 11.01 7.04 -31.92
N ASN A 271 10.67 7.47 -33.14
CA ASN A 271 9.33 7.29 -33.70
C ASN A 271 8.97 5.81 -33.93
N ALA A 272 9.95 4.96 -34.28
CA ALA A 272 9.74 3.53 -34.48
C ALA A 272 9.67 2.72 -33.17
N GLY A 273 10.03 3.30 -32.02
CA GLY A 273 10.08 2.60 -30.74
C GLY A 273 8.70 2.12 -30.26
N GLU A 274 7.66 2.90 -30.53
CA GLU A 274 6.30 2.60 -30.06
C GLU A 274 5.78 1.31 -30.72
N GLU A 275 6.01 1.14 -32.01
CA GLU A 275 5.62 -0.06 -32.76
C GLU A 275 6.23 -1.35 -32.20
N LYS A 276 7.41 -1.27 -31.57
CA LYS A 276 8.08 -2.43 -30.94
C LYS A 276 7.42 -2.86 -29.64
N ILE A 277 6.86 -1.91 -28.90
CA ILE A 277 6.29 -2.15 -27.57
C ILE A 277 4.77 -2.29 -27.62
N PHE A 278 4.10 -1.74 -28.62
CA PHE A 278 2.65 -1.80 -28.78
C PHE A 278 2.05 -3.21 -28.61
N PRO A 279 2.64 -4.30 -29.16
CA PRO A 279 2.10 -5.64 -28.94
C PRO A 279 2.04 -6.06 -27.46
N ARG A 280 3.05 -5.68 -26.65
CA ARG A 280 3.07 -5.96 -25.19
C ARG A 280 2.02 -5.13 -24.46
N HIS A 281 1.81 -3.88 -24.87
CA HIS A 281 0.74 -3.05 -24.34
C HIS A 281 -0.64 -3.66 -24.65
N ALA A 282 -0.88 -4.04 -25.91
CA ALA A 282 -2.15 -4.66 -26.32
C ALA A 282 -2.43 -5.97 -25.57
N GLU A 283 -1.41 -6.81 -25.34
CA GLU A 283 -1.55 -8.03 -24.54
C GLU A 283 -1.94 -7.72 -23.09
N ARG A 284 -1.30 -6.73 -22.45
CA ARG A 284 -1.65 -6.29 -21.09
C ARG A 284 -3.07 -5.77 -21.00
N VAL A 285 -3.51 -4.97 -21.97
CA VAL A 285 -4.87 -4.42 -22.01
C VAL A 285 -5.89 -5.54 -22.18
N ALA A 286 -5.64 -6.47 -23.10
CA ALA A 286 -6.52 -7.63 -23.31
C ALA A 286 -6.61 -8.49 -22.04
N GLU A 287 -5.50 -8.73 -21.35
CA GLU A 287 -5.49 -9.46 -20.08
C GLU A 287 -6.27 -8.72 -18.98
N ALA A 288 -6.08 -7.42 -18.85
CA ALA A 288 -6.83 -6.59 -17.91
C ALA A 288 -8.34 -6.65 -18.17
N GLN A 289 -8.76 -6.61 -19.44
CA GLN A 289 -10.17 -6.75 -19.82
C GLN A 289 -10.73 -8.13 -19.46
N ARG A 290 -9.95 -9.20 -19.72
CA ARG A 290 -10.36 -10.57 -19.35
C ARG A 290 -10.53 -10.71 -17.84
N ARG A 291 -9.57 -10.24 -17.05
CA ARG A 291 -9.63 -10.29 -15.58
C ARG A 291 -10.78 -9.47 -15.02
N LEU A 292 -10.98 -8.24 -15.50
CA LEU A 292 -12.11 -7.40 -15.08
C LEU A 292 -13.45 -8.09 -15.38
N ALA A 293 -13.60 -8.66 -16.58
CA ALA A 293 -14.82 -9.36 -16.96
C ALA A 293 -15.05 -10.60 -16.08
N ALA A 294 -14.02 -11.43 -15.86
CA ALA A 294 -14.12 -12.63 -15.05
C ALA A 294 -14.49 -12.32 -13.59
N ASP A 295 -13.77 -11.41 -12.93
CA ASP A 295 -14.01 -11.04 -11.53
C ASP A 295 -15.43 -10.47 -11.34
N THR A 296 -15.87 -9.60 -12.26
CA THR A 296 -17.20 -8.99 -12.18
C THR A 296 -18.31 -9.97 -12.51
N ASP A 297 -18.09 -10.92 -13.42
CA ASP A 297 -19.08 -11.95 -13.77
C ASP A 297 -19.24 -12.97 -12.62
N GLU A 298 -18.14 -13.35 -11.95
CA GLU A 298 -18.17 -14.17 -10.74
C GLU A 298 -18.93 -13.47 -9.61
N GLU A 299 -18.60 -12.21 -9.32
CA GLU A 299 -19.25 -11.46 -8.26
C GLU A 299 -20.74 -11.21 -8.56
N LEU A 300 -21.10 -10.95 -9.82
CA LEU A 300 -22.50 -10.86 -10.24
C LEU A 300 -23.25 -12.18 -10.01
N ALA A 301 -22.63 -13.31 -10.34
CA ALA A 301 -23.22 -14.63 -10.11
C ALA A 301 -23.43 -14.87 -8.60
N ARG A 302 -22.44 -14.54 -7.78
CA ARG A 302 -22.50 -14.64 -6.31
C ARG A 302 -23.61 -13.77 -5.73
N LEU A 303 -23.67 -12.48 -6.09
CA LEU A 303 -24.70 -11.56 -5.61
C LEU A 303 -26.09 -11.96 -6.08
N THR A 304 -26.24 -12.46 -7.30
CA THR A 304 -27.53 -12.97 -7.81
C THR A 304 -27.99 -14.20 -7.01
N ALA A 305 -27.08 -15.13 -6.71
CA ALA A 305 -27.40 -16.29 -5.89
C ALA A 305 -27.78 -15.88 -4.45
N LEU A 306 -27.05 -14.94 -3.85
CA LEU A 306 -27.35 -14.40 -2.52
C LEU A 306 -28.70 -13.68 -2.50
N GLN A 307 -29.02 -12.87 -3.51
CA GLN A 307 -30.29 -12.16 -3.61
C GLN A 307 -31.50 -13.12 -3.62
N ALA A 308 -31.36 -14.31 -4.20
CA ALA A 308 -32.43 -15.31 -4.22
C ALA A 308 -32.77 -15.87 -2.82
N VAL A 309 -31.85 -15.78 -1.86
CA VAL A 309 -32.00 -16.35 -0.51
C VAL A 309 -31.90 -15.32 0.61
N ASN A 310 -31.47 -14.09 0.32
CA ASN A 310 -31.27 -13.01 1.28
C ASN A 310 -31.85 -11.68 0.76
N PRO A 311 -32.97 -11.19 1.35
CA PRO A 311 -33.64 -9.97 0.90
C PRO A 311 -32.85 -8.69 1.19
N THR A 312 -31.72 -8.76 1.91
CA THR A 312 -30.88 -7.58 2.17
C THR A 312 -30.03 -7.17 0.97
N VAL A 313 -29.85 -8.05 -0.02
CA VAL A 313 -29.11 -7.75 -1.26
C VAL A 313 -30.02 -6.98 -2.21
N ARG A 314 -29.65 -5.73 -2.52
CA ARG A 314 -30.47 -4.82 -3.32
C ARG A 314 -30.14 -4.91 -4.80
N ASP A 315 -31.15 -4.72 -5.65
CA ASP A 315 -30.96 -4.63 -7.11
C ASP A 315 -29.95 -3.55 -7.52
N SER A 316 -29.88 -2.46 -6.75
CA SER A 316 -28.93 -1.37 -6.96
C SER A 316 -27.48 -1.84 -6.93
N GLU A 317 -27.15 -2.87 -6.16
CA GLU A 317 -25.79 -3.40 -6.03
C GLU A 317 -25.38 -4.15 -7.30
N LEU A 318 -26.28 -4.99 -7.84
CA LEU A 318 -26.07 -5.68 -9.11
C LEU A 318 -26.01 -4.69 -10.29
N ILE A 319 -26.88 -3.68 -10.30
CA ILE A 319 -26.86 -2.63 -11.34
C ILE A 319 -25.55 -1.83 -11.28
N ALA A 320 -25.09 -1.47 -10.09
CA ALA A 320 -23.83 -0.74 -9.91
C ALA A 320 -22.64 -1.57 -10.44
N LEU A 321 -22.59 -2.87 -10.13
CA LEU A 321 -21.52 -3.75 -10.58
C LEU A 321 -21.52 -3.95 -12.10
N ARG A 322 -22.69 -4.14 -12.72
CA ARG A 322 -22.82 -4.19 -14.19
C ARG A 322 -22.34 -2.91 -14.86
N LYS A 323 -22.74 -1.75 -14.30
CA LYS A 323 -22.32 -0.44 -14.80
C LYS A 323 -20.81 -0.25 -14.65
N GLN A 324 -20.23 -0.65 -13.52
CA GLN A 324 -18.79 -0.61 -13.28
C GLN A 324 -18.02 -1.46 -14.30
N ARG A 325 -18.49 -2.68 -14.60
CA ARG A 325 -17.93 -3.55 -15.63
C ARG A 325 -17.95 -2.89 -17.00
N GLU A 326 -19.12 -2.41 -17.43
CA GLU A 326 -19.28 -1.77 -18.75
C GLU A 326 -18.37 -0.53 -18.89
N GLN A 327 -18.40 0.35 -17.89
CA GLN A 327 -17.57 1.55 -17.88
C GLN A 327 -16.07 1.22 -17.81
N GLY A 328 -15.71 0.21 -17.02
CA GLY A 328 -14.32 -0.23 -16.89
C GLY A 328 -13.76 -0.80 -18.19
N LEU A 329 -14.52 -1.67 -18.86
CA LEU A 329 -14.13 -2.22 -20.17
C LEU A 329 -14.00 -1.11 -21.23
N ALA A 330 -14.94 -0.15 -21.25
CA ALA A 330 -14.89 0.99 -22.17
C ALA A 330 -13.71 1.94 -21.92
N MET A 331 -13.19 2.01 -20.70
CA MET A 331 -11.99 2.78 -20.37
C MET A 331 -10.71 2.01 -20.68
N LEU A 332 -10.68 0.69 -20.44
CA LEU A 332 -9.55 -0.15 -20.82
C LEU A 332 -9.32 -0.16 -22.34
N ASP A 333 -10.39 -0.08 -23.14
CA ASP A 333 -10.29 0.08 -24.60
C ASP A 333 -9.57 1.38 -25.02
N LYS A 334 -9.54 2.37 -24.13
CA LYS A 334 -8.85 3.66 -24.31
C LYS A 334 -7.52 3.72 -23.56
N ALA A 335 -7.02 2.59 -23.06
CA ALA A 335 -5.69 2.54 -22.48
C ALA A 335 -4.65 3.03 -23.51
N ALA A 336 -3.65 3.73 -23.02
CA ALA A 336 -2.66 4.39 -23.85
C ALA A 336 -1.26 3.90 -23.51
N LEU A 337 -0.40 3.95 -24.53
CA LEU A 337 1.03 3.80 -24.39
C LEU A 337 1.66 5.18 -24.53
N ARG A 338 2.28 5.68 -23.45
CA ARG A 338 2.88 7.01 -23.41
C ARG A 338 4.39 6.91 -23.31
N LEU A 339 5.14 7.64 -24.12
CA LEU A 339 6.59 7.73 -23.96
C LEU A 339 6.91 8.58 -22.71
N GLU A 340 7.60 7.99 -21.74
CA GLU A 340 7.94 8.59 -20.45
C GLU A 340 9.37 9.14 -20.46
N ALA A 341 10.33 8.31 -20.85
CA ALA A 341 11.74 8.67 -20.80
C ALA A 341 12.54 8.16 -22.00
N ILE A 342 13.59 8.91 -22.33
CA ILE A 342 14.54 8.62 -23.40
C ILE A 342 15.95 8.71 -22.83
N ARG A 343 16.73 7.64 -22.97
CA ARG A 343 18.15 7.63 -22.64
C ARG A 343 18.98 7.24 -23.85
N VAL A 344 19.88 8.14 -24.26
CA VAL A 344 20.80 7.90 -25.37
C VAL A 344 22.12 7.42 -24.82
N LEU A 345 22.56 6.25 -25.27
CA LEU A 345 23.75 5.59 -24.76
C LEU A 345 24.81 5.51 -25.85
N VAL A 346 26.04 5.88 -25.52
CA VAL A 346 27.16 5.91 -26.47
C VAL A 346 28.27 5.00 -25.97
N ALA A 347 28.68 4.03 -26.79
CA ALA A 347 29.84 3.20 -26.48
C ALA A 347 31.11 4.06 -26.60
N GLY A 348 31.83 4.18 -25.48
CA GLY A 348 33.10 4.91 -25.37
C GLY A 348 34.29 4.23 -26.00
#